data_AF-A0A2N1REP0-F1
#
_entry.id   AF-A0A2N1REP0-F1
#
_cell.length_a   1.000
_cell.length_b   1.000
_cell.length_c   1.000
_cell.angle_alpha   90.00
_cell.angle_beta   90.00
_cell.angle_gamma   90.00
#
_symmetry.space_group_name_H-M   'P 1'
#
loop_
_entity.id
_entity.type
_entity.pdbx_description
1 polymer ?
#
loop_
_entity_poly.entity_id
_entity_poly.type
_entity_poly.pdbx_seq_one_letter_code
_entity_poly.pdbx_strand_id
1 'polypeptide(L)'
;MVSSEAVPFSKSGGLADVVTSLSQALVGLDNDVRLIVPCYGSTDDSLFTITSMRLSVVLQGGDETVEIKQLRFLGVECYFIVHPWFTARKGIYGDTSFTPYADNFLRFLLLAKVPQLLCAALDWHPDILHCHDWTAGLVPFLAKRDTSGVFAQTKSVFTIHNLAYQGDFPRFDVLMGAMEVDPRMLSGAGIHQRLNMLKTGLEFADLITTVSPTYAKEIQTVEHGCGLS
;
A
#
# COMPACT_ATOMS: atom_id res chain seq x y z
N MET A 1 5.41 1.08 7.94
CA MET A 1 4.36 1.88 7.26
C MET A 1 4.39 1.59 5.77
N VAL A 2 3.25 1.28 5.16
CA VAL A 2 3.11 1.11 3.70
C VAL A 2 2.01 2.04 3.22
N SER A 3 2.34 2.96 2.31
CA SER A 3 1.44 3.99 1.80
C SER A 3 1.70 4.29 0.33
N SER A 4 0.69 4.79 -0.39
CA SER A 4 0.87 5.39 -1.71
C SER A 4 1.43 6.81 -1.64
N GLU A 5 1.22 7.53 -0.54
CA GLU A 5 1.60 8.92 -0.40
C GLU A 5 2.15 9.27 0.98
N ALA A 6 3.07 10.23 1.00
CA ALA A 6 3.69 10.77 2.20
C ALA A 6 4.35 12.13 1.90
N VAL A 7 4.12 13.12 2.77
CA VAL A 7 4.75 14.45 2.63
C VAL A 7 6.22 14.38 3.05
N PRO A 8 7.15 15.03 2.31
CA PRO A 8 6.95 15.92 1.16
C PRO A 8 7.04 15.22 -0.21
N PHE A 9 7.14 13.89 -0.25
CA PHE A 9 7.53 13.14 -1.44
C PHE A 9 6.42 12.98 -2.48
N SER A 10 5.18 12.80 -2.01
CA SER A 10 3.99 12.63 -2.83
C SER A 10 2.75 12.95 -2.01
N LYS A 11 1.81 13.69 -2.61
CA LYS A 11 0.56 14.09 -1.95
C LYS A 11 -0.56 14.29 -2.96
N SER A 12 -1.68 13.62 -2.75
CA SER A 12 -2.97 13.92 -3.40
C SER A 12 -4.04 14.36 -2.41
N GLY A 13 -3.94 13.96 -1.14
CA GLY A 13 -4.91 14.30 -0.10
C GLY A 13 -4.31 14.34 1.30
N GLY A 14 -5.17 14.21 2.32
CA GLY A 14 -4.77 14.26 3.73
C GLY A 14 -4.09 12.98 4.24
N LEU A 15 -4.20 11.86 3.51
CA LEU A 15 -3.54 10.59 3.84
C LEU A 15 -2.02 10.80 3.96
N ALA A 16 -1.41 11.55 3.03
CA ALA A 16 0.02 11.86 3.05
C ALA A 16 0.47 12.60 4.32
N ASP A 17 -0.34 13.51 4.84
CA ASP A 17 -0.04 14.26 6.06
C ASP A 17 -0.09 13.35 7.29
N VAL A 18 -1.09 12.47 7.36
CA VAL A 18 -1.27 11.51 8.46
C VAL A 18 -0.12 10.51 8.49
N VAL A 19 0.27 9.94 7.34
CA VAL A 19 1.36 8.95 7.27
C VAL A 19 2.67 9.55 7.77
N THR A 20 3.04 10.74 7.29
CA THR A 20 4.29 11.39 7.71
C THR A 20 4.26 11.75 9.19
N SER A 21 3.20 12.40 9.67
CA SER A 21 3.10 12.85 11.07
C SER A 21 3.02 11.68 12.05
N LEU A 22 2.26 10.62 11.74
CA LEU A 22 2.18 9.42 12.56
C LEU A 22 3.53 8.70 12.61
N SER A 23 4.21 8.56 11.47
CA SER A 23 5.54 7.93 11.43
C SER A 23 6.54 8.67 12.32
N GLN A 24 6.56 10.00 12.24
CA GLN A 24 7.41 10.84 13.08
C GLN A 24 7.05 10.71 14.57
N ALA A 25 5.76 10.71 14.91
CA ALA A 25 5.31 10.56 16.29
C ALA A 25 5.72 9.21 16.89
N LEU A 26 5.60 8.12 16.12
CA LEU A 26 6.02 6.78 16.54
C LEU A 26 7.54 6.68 16.76
N VAL A 27 8.35 7.31 15.91
CA VAL A 27 9.80 7.45 16.15
C VAL A 27 10.07 8.23 17.43
N GLY A 28 9.31 9.30 17.71
CA GLY A 28 9.40 10.06 18.96
C GLY A 28 9.02 9.25 20.21
N LEU A 29 8.30 8.14 20.04
CA LEU A 29 7.99 7.15 21.06
C LEU A 29 8.97 5.96 21.07
N ASP A 30 10.15 6.12 20.47
CA ASP A 30 11.25 5.15 20.44
C ASP A 30 10.95 3.86 19.64
N ASN A 31 10.10 3.94 18.61
CA ASN A 31 9.85 2.82 17.69
C ASN A 31 10.79 2.89 16.47
N ASP A 32 11.28 1.74 15.99
CA ASP A 32 11.93 1.65 14.66
C ASP A 32 10.86 1.71 13.57
N VAL A 33 10.66 2.90 13.01
CA VAL A 33 9.67 3.14 11.96
C VAL A 33 10.35 3.24 10.60
N ARG A 34 9.90 2.38 9.70
CA ARG A 34 10.27 2.41 8.27
C ARG A 34 9.05 2.67 7.41
N LEU A 35 9.20 3.56 6.43
CA LEU A 35 8.16 3.97 5.50
C LEU A 35 8.47 3.49 4.09
N ILE A 36 7.56 2.72 3.49
CA ILE A 36 7.66 2.25 2.11
C ILE A 36 6.63 3.01 1.27
N VAL A 37 7.09 3.72 0.25
CA VAL A 37 6.26 4.52 -0.67
C VAL A 37 6.78 4.44 -2.11
N PRO A 38 5.94 4.62 -3.14
CA PRO A 38 6.44 4.71 -4.51
C PRO A 38 7.18 6.02 -4.80
N CYS A 39 8.21 5.94 -5.64
CA CYS A 39 8.88 7.11 -6.20
C CYS A 39 8.14 7.55 -7.46
N TYR A 40 7.37 8.63 -7.39
CA TYR A 40 6.62 9.14 -8.53
C TYR A 40 7.50 10.07 -9.37
N GLY A 41 7.12 10.31 -10.63
CA GLY A 41 7.82 11.29 -11.48
C GLY A 41 7.71 12.74 -11.02
N SER A 42 6.91 13.01 -9.98
CA SER A 42 6.80 14.29 -9.27
C SER A 42 7.62 14.35 -7.98
N THR A 43 8.19 13.23 -7.53
CA THR A 43 9.02 13.17 -6.32
C THR A 43 10.38 13.79 -6.60
N ASP A 44 10.77 14.77 -5.79
CA ASP A 44 12.15 15.26 -5.75
C ASP A 44 13.01 14.25 -4.98
N ASP A 45 13.84 13.52 -5.71
CA ASP A 45 14.72 12.48 -5.19
C ASP A 45 16.21 12.91 -5.14
N SER A 46 16.48 14.20 -5.26
CA SER A 46 17.85 14.76 -5.30
C SER A 46 18.67 14.48 -4.04
N LEU A 47 18.00 14.28 -2.90
CA LEU A 47 18.63 13.95 -1.62
C LEU A 47 18.64 12.45 -1.31
N PHE A 48 18.10 11.60 -2.19
CA PHE A 48 17.96 10.19 -1.91
C PHE A 48 19.28 9.45 -2.17
N THR A 49 19.59 8.51 -1.30
CA THR A 49 20.70 7.58 -1.52
C THR A 49 20.22 6.42 -2.39
N ILE A 50 20.93 6.17 -3.50
CA ILE A 50 20.70 4.99 -4.32
C ILE A 50 21.23 3.77 -3.56
N THR A 51 20.38 2.79 -3.31
CA THR A 51 20.81 1.52 -2.71
C THR A 51 21.28 0.57 -3.82
N SER A 52 22.09 -0.44 -3.47
CA SER A 52 22.40 -1.54 -4.39
C SER A 52 21.25 -2.56 -4.50
N MET A 53 20.13 -2.35 -3.81
CA MET A 53 19.02 -3.30 -3.77
C MET A 53 18.19 -3.23 -5.04
N ARG A 54 18.11 -4.37 -5.73
CA ARG A 54 17.15 -4.65 -6.80
C ARG A 54 16.33 -5.86 -6.40
N LEU A 55 15.02 -5.67 -6.33
CA LEU A 55 14.07 -6.69 -5.88
C LEU A 55 13.32 -7.22 -7.10
N SER A 56 13.28 -8.54 -7.28
CA SER A 56 12.47 -9.18 -8.34
C SER A 56 11.05 -9.42 -7.82
N VAL A 57 10.06 -8.77 -8.43
CA VAL A 57 8.65 -8.91 -8.08
C VAL A 57 7.95 -9.77 -9.12
N VAL A 58 7.51 -10.96 -8.71
CA VAL A 58 6.82 -11.91 -9.61
C VAL A 58 5.40 -11.45 -9.91
N LEU A 59 5.11 -11.27 -11.20
CA LEU A 59 3.78 -11.04 -11.80
C LEU A 59 3.52 -12.07 -12.92
N GLN A 60 2.27 -12.23 -13.38
CA GLN A 60 1.95 -13.27 -14.38
C GLN A 60 2.53 -12.97 -15.78
N GLY A 61 2.78 -11.71 -16.09
CA GLY A 61 3.41 -11.28 -17.34
C GLY A 61 4.94 -11.40 -17.34
N GLY A 62 5.54 -11.76 -16.21
CA GLY A 62 6.98 -11.78 -15.99
C GLY A 62 7.38 -11.12 -14.67
N ASP A 63 8.66 -11.28 -14.33
CA ASP A 63 9.25 -10.65 -13.15
C ASP A 63 9.55 -9.17 -13.45
N GLU A 64 9.05 -8.29 -12.59
CA GLU A 64 9.37 -6.85 -12.62
C GLU A 64 10.52 -6.56 -11.67
N THR A 65 11.53 -5.83 -12.14
CA THR A 65 12.64 -5.41 -11.27
C THR A 65 12.35 -4.05 -10.66
N VAL A 66 12.31 -4.01 -9.33
CA VAL A 66 12.18 -2.77 -8.55
C VAL A 66 13.53 -2.37 -8.01
N GLU A 67 13.91 -1.11 -8.21
CA GLU A 67 15.04 -0.50 -7.51
C GLU A 67 14.57 0.20 -6.24
N ILE A 68 15.43 0.24 -5.22
CA ILE A 68 15.13 0.92 -3.96
C ILE A 68 16.05 2.12 -3.79
N LYS A 69 15.46 3.28 -3.56
CA LYS A 69 16.15 4.47 -3.03
C LYS A 69 15.80 4.63 -1.56
N GLN A 70 16.68 5.29 -0.80
CA GLN A 70 16.50 5.50 0.63
C GLN A 70 16.75 6.96 1.02
N LEU A 71 16.01 7.46 2.00
CA LEU A 71 16.27 8.71 2.69
C LEU A 71 15.84 8.58 4.15
N ARG A 72 16.67 9.04 5.10
CA ARG A 72 16.22 9.29 6.47
C ARG A 72 15.59 10.69 6.54
N PHE A 73 14.30 10.76 6.86
CA PHE A 73 13.55 12.01 6.94
C PHE A 73 12.80 12.11 8.27
N LEU A 74 13.00 13.20 9.02
CA LEU A 74 12.40 13.41 10.35
C LEU A 74 12.60 12.23 11.32
N GLY A 75 13.74 11.53 11.20
CA GLY A 75 14.06 10.36 12.00
C GLY A 75 13.48 9.03 11.50
N VAL A 76 12.62 9.06 10.48
CA VAL A 76 12.02 7.87 9.84
C VAL A 76 12.92 7.39 8.70
N GLU A 77 13.17 6.09 8.59
CA GLU A 77 13.81 5.49 7.42
C GLU A 77 12.79 5.32 6.29
N CYS A 78 12.97 6.05 5.19
CA CYS A 78 12.06 5.99 4.05
C CYS A 78 12.71 5.19 2.90
N TYR A 79 11.96 4.24 2.34
CA TYR A 79 12.33 3.43 1.19
C TYR A 79 11.37 3.71 0.03
N PHE A 80 11.96 4.03 -1.11
CA PHE A 80 11.23 4.47 -2.30
C PHE A 80 11.30 3.40 -3.38
N ILE A 81 10.14 2.96 -3.84
CA ILE A 81 9.98 2.00 -4.93
C ILE A 81 10.20 2.73 -6.25
N VAL A 82 11.34 2.46 -6.89
CA VAL A 82 11.70 3.01 -8.19
C VAL A 82 11.33 1.98 -9.25
N HIS A 83 10.27 2.29 -9.99
CA HIS A 83 9.77 1.49 -11.11
C HIS A 83 9.14 2.39 -12.16
N PRO A 84 9.26 2.13 -13.48
CA PRO A 84 8.69 2.98 -14.53
C PRO A 84 7.18 3.24 -14.39
N TRP A 85 6.43 2.31 -13.81
CA TRP A 85 5.00 2.52 -13.54
C TRP A 85 4.71 3.65 -12.54
N PHE A 86 5.70 4.07 -11.77
CA PHE A 86 5.63 5.21 -10.85
C PHE A 86 6.47 6.39 -11.37
N THR A 87 7.76 6.16 -11.67
CA THR A 87 8.71 7.24 -11.98
C THR A 87 8.44 7.93 -13.32
N ALA A 88 7.85 7.24 -14.29
CA ALA A 88 7.50 7.84 -15.59
C ALA A 88 6.23 8.72 -15.53
N ARG A 89 5.54 8.77 -14.37
CA ARG A 89 4.24 9.42 -14.23
C ARG A 89 4.24 10.39 -13.05
N LYS A 90 3.76 11.61 -13.27
CA LYS A 90 3.68 12.62 -12.20
C LYS A 90 2.51 12.36 -11.24
N GLY A 91 1.44 11.75 -11.75
CA GLY A 91 0.23 11.46 -10.99
C GLY A 91 0.35 10.23 -10.08
N ILE A 92 -0.28 10.30 -8.90
CA ILE A 92 -0.33 9.18 -7.95
C ILE A 92 -1.32 8.13 -8.42
N TYR A 93 -2.59 8.50 -8.60
CA TYR A 93 -3.66 7.59 -9.05
C TYR A 93 -3.99 7.74 -10.54
N GLY A 94 -3.65 8.87 -11.13
CA GLY A 94 -4.04 9.30 -12.47
C GLY A 94 -3.41 10.65 -12.78
N ASP A 95 -3.41 11.07 -14.05
CA ASP A 95 -2.93 12.41 -14.42
C ASP A 95 -3.82 13.52 -13.86
N THR A 96 -5.09 13.22 -13.61
CA THR A 96 -6.05 14.09 -12.93
C THR A 96 -6.86 13.28 -11.92
N SER A 97 -7.53 13.96 -10.98
CA SER A 97 -8.37 13.32 -9.96
C SER A 97 -9.56 12.53 -10.52
N PHE A 98 -9.93 12.75 -11.79
CA PHE A 98 -11.09 12.12 -12.43
C PHE A 98 -10.73 10.99 -13.39
N THR A 99 -9.45 10.84 -13.74
CA THR A 99 -8.99 9.86 -14.73
C THR A 99 -7.94 8.95 -14.10
N PRO A 100 -8.35 7.90 -13.37
CA PRO A 100 -7.41 6.95 -12.79
C PRO A 100 -6.66 6.20 -13.89
N TYR A 101 -5.39 5.86 -13.65
CA TYR A 101 -4.65 4.98 -14.56
C TYR A 101 -5.28 3.58 -14.55
N ALA A 102 -5.47 3.02 -15.75
CA ALA A 102 -6.10 1.71 -15.93
C ALA A 102 -5.31 0.56 -15.28
N ASP A 103 -3.99 0.71 -15.13
CA ASP A 103 -3.08 -0.27 -14.54
C ASP A 103 -2.86 -0.08 -13.03
N ASN A 104 -3.68 0.74 -12.36
CA ASN A 104 -3.54 0.98 -10.91
C ASN A 104 -3.54 -0.30 -10.08
N PHE A 105 -4.28 -1.33 -10.50
CA PHE A 105 -4.22 -2.64 -9.84
C PHE A 105 -2.78 -3.17 -9.79
N LEU A 106 -2.10 -3.24 -10.93
CA LEU A 106 -0.74 -3.77 -11.02
C LEU A 106 0.26 -2.87 -10.29
N ARG A 107 0.09 -1.54 -10.39
CA ARG A 107 0.91 -0.56 -9.67
C ARG A 107 0.87 -0.81 -8.16
N PHE A 108 -0.32 -0.88 -7.59
CA PHE A 108 -0.45 -1.01 -6.14
C PHE A 108 -0.29 -2.46 -5.65
N LEU A 109 -0.42 -3.45 -6.54
CA LEU A 109 0.07 -4.80 -6.28
C LEU A 109 1.61 -4.85 -6.21
N LEU A 110 2.32 -4.13 -7.07
CA LEU A 110 3.77 -3.98 -6.99
C LEU A 110 4.17 -3.39 -5.63
N LEU A 111 3.51 -2.29 -5.21
CA LEU A 111 3.66 -1.72 -3.87
C LEU A 111 3.37 -2.76 -2.77
N ALA A 112 2.36 -3.60 -2.94
CA ALA A 112 1.98 -4.58 -1.91
C ALA A 112 2.95 -5.76 -1.77
N LYS A 113 3.67 -6.13 -2.84
CA LYS A 113 4.65 -7.23 -2.84
C LYS A 113 6.04 -6.79 -2.34
N VAL A 114 6.43 -5.54 -2.55
CA VAL A 114 7.76 -5.03 -2.16
C VAL A 114 8.05 -5.15 -0.65
N PRO A 115 7.13 -4.90 0.30
CA PRO A 115 7.43 -4.98 1.72
C PRO A 115 8.09 -6.29 2.15
N GLN A 116 7.59 -7.44 1.69
CA GLN A 116 8.18 -8.74 2.03
C GLN A 116 9.62 -8.85 1.52
N LEU A 117 9.83 -8.52 0.24
CA LEU A 117 11.14 -8.60 -0.41
C LEU A 117 12.16 -7.64 0.21
N LEU A 118 11.73 -6.42 0.53
CA LEU A 118 12.58 -5.41 1.16
C LEU A 118 12.95 -5.80 2.59
N CYS A 119 11.99 -6.27 3.37
CA CYS A 119 12.23 -6.75 4.73
C CYS A 119 13.21 -7.93 4.73
N ALA A 120 13.05 -8.90 3.81
CA ALA A 120 13.99 -10.00 3.63
C ALA A 120 15.40 -9.51 3.28
N ALA A 121 15.53 -8.58 2.32
CA ALA A 121 16.82 -8.05 1.88
C ALA A 121 17.56 -7.26 2.98
N LEU A 122 16.81 -6.67 3.91
CA LEU A 122 17.33 -5.91 5.04
C LEU A 122 17.53 -6.74 6.31
N ASP A 123 17.18 -8.04 6.30
CA ASP A 123 17.07 -8.88 7.50
C ASP A 123 16.26 -8.21 8.62
N TRP A 124 15.15 -7.56 8.23
CA TRP A 124 14.30 -6.78 9.13
C TRP A 124 12.94 -7.45 9.28
N HIS A 125 12.59 -7.77 10.52
CA HIS A 125 11.34 -8.45 10.87
C HIS A 125 10.44 -7.49 11.66
N PRO A 126 9.53 -6.76 11.01
CA PRO A 126 8.69 -5.79 11.70
C PRO A 126 7.66 -6.48 12.60
N ASP A 127 7.42 -5.94 13.78
CA ASP A 127 6.30 -6.36 14.63
C ASP A 127 4.96 -5.97 13.99
N ILE A 128 4.91 -4.80 13.34
CA ILE A 128 3.69 -4.22 12.77
C ILE A 128 3.88 -3.81 11.31
N LEU A 129 3.02 -4.32 10.44
CA LEU A 129 2.74 -3.78 9.11
C LEU A 129 1.53 -2.86 9.17
N HIS A 130 1.79 -1.55 9.21
CA HIS A 130 0.73 -0.54 9.16
C HIS A 130 0.49 -0.12 7.71
N CYS A 131 -0.67 -0.49 7.19
CA CYS A 131 -1.09 -0.35 5.80
C CYS A 131 -2.14 0.76 5.70
N HIS A 132 -1.94 1.69 4.75
CA HIS A 132 -2.81 2.84 4.60
C HIS A 132 -3.62 2.78 3.31
N ASP A 133 -4.94 2.72 3.49
CA ASP A 133 -5.96 2.77 2.46
C ASP A 133 -5.85 1.67 1.37
N TRP A 134 -6.75 1.71 0.38
CA TRP A 134 -6.92 0.69 -0.64
C TRP A 134 -5.63 0.36 -1.40
N THR A 135 -4.72 1.33 -1.57
CA THR A 135 -3.44 1.11 -2.24
C THR A 135 -2.50 0.15 -1.50
N ALA A 136 -2.64 0.04 -0.18
CA ALA A 136 -1.93 -0.95 0.63
C ALA A 136 -2.83 -2.13 1.04
N GLY A 137 -4.05 -2.21 0.50
CA GLY A 137 -5.08 -3.17 0.92
C GLY A 137 -4.73 -4.64 0.69
N LEU A 138 -3.83 -4.92 -0.25
CA LEU A 138 -3.34 -6.30 -0.49
C LEU A 138 -2.22 -6.73 0.47
N VAL A 139 -1.57 -5.79 1.17
CA VAL A 139 -0.42 -6.09 2.03
C VAL A 139 -0.78 -7.07 3.16
N PRO A 140 -1.88 -6.88 3.94
CA PRO A 140 -2.24 -7.82 5.01
C PRO A 140 -2.49 -9.24 4.48
N PHE A 141 -3.17 -9.33 3.33
CA PHE A 141 -3.46 -10.60 2.66
C PHE A 141 -2.19 -11.35 2.25
N LEU A 142 -1.24 -10.63 1.62
CA LEU A 142 0.03 -11.19 1.20
C LEU A 142 0.91 -11.56 2.40
N ALA A 143 0.93 -10.75 3.46
CA ALA A 143 1.70 -11.03 4.66
C ALA A 143 1.24 -12.32 5.36
N LYS A 144 -0.07 -12.59 5.43
CA LYS A 144 -0.61 -13.85 5.99
C LYS A 144 -0.25 -15.09 5.15
N ARG A 145 0.14 -14.92 3.89
CA ARG A 145 0.57 -15.98 2.97
C ARG A 145 2.09 -16.02 2.76
N ASP A 146 2.83 -15.20 3.50
CA ASP A 146 4.27 -15.21 3.44
C ASP A 146 4.81 -16.57 3.91
N THR A 147 5.51 -17.26 3.02
CA THR A 147 6.16 -18.55 3.30
C THR A 147 7.65 -18.40 3.57
N SER A 148 8.21 -17.20 3.39
CA SER A 148 9.62 -16.92 3.67
C SER A 148 9.93 -16.84 5.18
N GLY A 149 8.90 -16.61 6.00
CA GLY A 149 9.02 -16.46 7.44
C GLY A 149 9.33 -15.04 7.91
N VAL A 150 9.54 -14.09 6.98
CA VAL A 150 9.81 -12.68 7.29
C VAL A 150 8.70 -12.08 8.15
N PHE A 151 7.44 -12.40 7.83
CA PHE A 151 6.26 -11.90 8.54
C PHE A 151 5.62 -12.90 9.51
N ALA A 152 6.34 -13.95 9.93
CA ALA A 152 5.77 -15.03 10.75
C ALA A 152 5.17 -14.55 12.08
N GLN A 153 5.72 -13.50 12.69
CA GLN A 153 5.23 -12.90 13.94
C GLN A 153 4.62 -11.51 13.75
N THR A 154 4.58 -11.01 12.52
CA THR A 154 4.11 -9.67 12.21
C THR A 154 2.59 -9.58 12.30
N LYS A 155 2.08 -8.51 12.91
CA LYS A 155 0.66 -8.15 12.87
C LYS A 155 0.42 -7.02 11.88
N SER A 156 -0.77 -6.99 11.31
CA SER A 156 -1.19 -6.00 10.33
C SER A 156 -2.22 -5.05 10.90
N VAL A 157 -1.99 -3.74 10.73
CA VAL A 157 -2.95 -2.68 11.05
C VAL A 157 -3.34 -2.01 9.75
N PHE A 158 -4.64 -1.84 9.50
CA PHE A 158 -5.15 -1.20 8.30
C PHE A 158 -5.91 0.07 8.65
N THR A 159 -5.48 1.23 8.14
CA THR A 159 -6.16 2.51 8.35
C THR A 159 -6.94 2.93 7.11
N ILE A 160 -8.22 3.22 7.29
CA ILE A 160 -9.12 3.77 6.27
C ILE A 160 -9.05 5.31 6.35
N HIS A 161 -8.70 5.97 5.25
CA HIS A 161 -8.74 7.44 5.15
C HIS A 161 -9.97 7.90 4.38
N ASN A 162 -10.41 7.12 3.38
CA ASN A 162 -11.66 7.39 2.69
C ASN A 162 -12.29 6.13 2.06
N LEU A 163 -13.34 5.62 2.70
CA LEU A 163 -14.11 4.45 2.27
C LEU A 163 -14.75 4.57 0.87
N ALA A 164 -14.91 5.79 0.35
CA ALA A 164 -15.43 5.99 -1.00
C ALA A 164 -14.43 5.56 -2.09
N TYR A 165 -13.12 5.55 -1.78
CA TYR A 165 -12.08 5.09 -2.70
C TYR A 165 -11.66 3.66 -2.36
N GLN A 166 -12.24 2.69 -3.06
CA GLN A 166 -12.10 1.28 -2.67
C GLN A 166 -11.02 0.50 -3.44
N GLY A 167 -10.49 1.06 -4.53
CA GLY A 167 -9.59 0.32 -5.42
C GLY A 167 -10.28 -0.91 -6.01
N ASP A 168 -11.34 -0.66 -6.76
CA ASP A 168 -12.20 -1.69 -7.34
C ASP A 168 -11.82 -1.98 -8.80
N PHE A 169 -11.46 -3.23 -9.08
CA PHE A 169 -10.85 -3.66 -10.34
C PHE A 169 -11.59 -4.87 -10.94
N PRO A 170 -11.72 -4.95 -12.28
CA PRO A 170 -12.23 -6.14 -12.94
C PRO A 170 -11.49 -7.41 -12.49
N ARG A 171 -12.22 -8.52 -12.27
CA ARG A 171 -11.61 -9.81 -11.91
C ARG A 171 -10.54 -10.28 -12.91
N PHE A 172 -10.66 -9.89 -14.18
CA PHE A 172 -9.69 -10.25 -15.21
C PHE A 172 -8.31 -9.62 -14.96
N ASP A 173 -8.25 -8.39 -14.47
CA ASP A 173 -6.98 -7.71 -14.16
C ASP A 173 -6.21 -8.46 -13.07
N VAL A 174 -6.93 -9.10 -12.14
CA VAL A 174 -6.36 -9.90 -11.05
C VAL A 174 -5.59 -11.12 -11.57
N LEU A 175 -6.00 -11.67 -12.71
CA LEU A 175 -5.31 -12.79 -13.35
C LEU A 175 -3.89 -12.42 -13.79
N MET A 176 -3.55 -11.12 -13.85
CA MET A 176 -2.21 -10.65 -14.17
C MET A 176 -1.28 -10.57 -12.94
N GLY A 177 -1.81 -10.71 -11.73
CA GLY A 177 -1.10 -10.34 -10.49
C GLY A 177 -0.17 -11.40 -9.87
N ALA A 178 -0.13 -12.62 -10.39
CA ALA A 178 0.58 -13.76 -9.78
C ALA A 178 0.33 -13.85 -8.26
N MET A 179 -0.95 -13.89 -7.89
CA MET A 179 -1.38 -14.08 -6.51
C MET A 179 -2.63 -14.93 -6.47
N GLU A 180 -2.82 -15.64 -5.36
CA GLU A 180 -4.09 -16.27 -5.07
C GLU A 180 -5.18 -15.22 -4.89
N VAL A 181 -6.41 -15.58 -5.25
CA VAL A 181 -7.58 -14.74 -5.04
C VAL A 181 -8.51 -15.44 -4.08
N ASP A 182 -8.70 -14.86 -2.90
CA ASP A 182 -9.68 -15.34 -1.93
C ASP A 182 -11.06 -14.74 -2.24
N PRO A 183 -12.15 -15.52 -2.21
CA PRO A 183 -13.49 -15.03 -2.48
C PRO A 183 -13.91 -13.82 -1.64
N ARG A 184 -13.37 -13.66 -0.42
CA ARG A 184 -13.63 -12.50 0.43
C ARG A 184 -13.13 -11.19 -0.16
N MET A 185 -12.14 -11.24 -1.04
CA MET A 185 -11.60 -10.06 -1.74
C MET A 185 -12.54 -9.55 -2.84
N LEU A 186 -13.52 -10.36 -3.25
CA LEU A 186 -14.39 -10.07 -4.38
C LEU A 186 -15.72 -9.47 -3.92
N SER A 187 -16.23 -8.54 -4.72
CA SER A 187 -17.58 -7.97 -4.61
C SER A 187 -18.35 -8.22 -5.91
N GLY A 188 -19.69 -8.21 -5.86
CA GLY A 188 -20.54 -8.52 -7.00
C GLY A 188 -20.72 -10.03 -7.27
N ALA A 189 -21.35 -10.37 -8.39
CA ALA A 189 -21.72 -11.75 -8.73
C ALA A 189 -21.45 -12.10 -10.19
N GLY A 190 -21.13 -13.37 -10.45
CA GLY A 190 -20.89 -13.91 -11.79
C GLY A 190 -19.79 -13.16 -12.54
N ILE A 191 -20.07 -12.75 -13.77
CA ILE A 191 -19.15 -11.99 -14.63
C ILE A 191 -18.88 -10.56 -14.13
N HIS A 192 -19.72 -10.04 -13.23
CA HIS A 192 -19.57 -8.73 -12.63
C HIS A 192 -18.80 -8.79 -11.31
N GLN A 193 -18.15 -9.91 -11.00
CA GLN A 193 -17.24 -9.98 -9.87
C GLN A 193 -16.03 -9.08 -10.08
N ARG A 194 -15.70 -8.32 -9.04
CA ARG A 194 -14.65 -7.32 -9.05
C ARG A 194 -13.82 -7.47 -7.79
N LEU A 195 -12.51 -7.31 -7.92
CA LEU A 195 -11.62 -7.27 -6.78
C LEU A 195 -11.73 -5.91 -6.12
N ASN A 196 -11.82 -5.90 -4.79
CA ASN A 196 -11.84 -4.69 -4.01
C ASN A 196 -10.64 -4.69 -3.05
N MET A 197 -9.64 -3.85 -3.34
CA MET A 197 -8.40 -3.83 -2.56
C MET A 197 -8.65 -3.30 -1.14
N LEU A 198 -9.51 -2.30 -0.96
CA LEU A 198 -9.89 -1.80 0.37
C LEU A 198 -10.54 -2.91 1.20
N LYS A 199 -11.54 -3.59 0.65
CA LYS A 199 -12.21 -4.74 1.27
C LYS A 199 -11.20 -5.83 1.63
N THR A 200 -10.22 -6.09 0.77
CA THR A 200 -9.14 -7.04 1.10
C THR A 200 -8.38 -6.60 2.35
N GLY A 201 -8.08 -5.31 2.49
CA GLY A 201 -7.49 -4.78 3.72
C GLY A 201 -8.38 -5.02 4.95
N LEU A 202 -9.69 -4.79 4.83
CA LEU A 202 -10.65 -5.01 5.92
C LEU A 202 -10.77 -6.49 6.33
N GLU A 203 -10.81 -7.40 5.36
CA GLU A 203 -11.02 -8.84 5.60
C GLU A 203 -9.79 -9.53 6.20
N PHE A 204 -8.59 -9.00 5.93
CA PHE A 204 -7.33 -9.68 6.26
C PHE A 204 -6.44 -8.93 7.24
N ALA A 205 -6.75 -7.69 7.64
CA ALA A 205 -5.99 -7.02 8.70
C ALA A 205 -6.28 -7.63 10.08
N ASP A 206 -5.29 -7.61 10.97
CA ASP A 206 -5.49 -8.02 12.37
C ASP A 206 -6.19 -6.93 13.20
N LEU A 207 -6.01 -5.66 12.80
CA LEU A 207 -6.70 -4.51 13.38
C LEU A 207 -7.07 -3.49 12.30
N ILE A 208 -8.26 -2.92 12.41
CA ILE A 208 -8.73 -1.83 11.55
C ILE A 208 -8.80 -0.55 12.38
N THR A 209 -8.32 0.55 11.79
CA THR A 209 -8.40 1.89 12.37
C THR A 209 -8.92 2.89 11.34
N THR A 210 -9.33 4.07 11.80
CA THR A 210 -9.78 5.16 10.93
C THR A 210 -9.22 6.49 11.42
N VAL A 211 -9.35 7.53 10.60
CA VAL A 211 -8.82 8.87 10.91
C VAL A 211 -9.56 9.62 12.02
N SER A 212 -10.76 9.17 12.44
CA SER A 212 -11.43 9.75 13.60
C SER A 212 -12.50 8.82 14.22
N PRO A 213 -12.80 8.95 15.54
CA PRO A 213 -13.86 8.18 16.18
C PRO A 213 -15.25 8.43 15.59
N THR A 214 -15.53 9.67 15.15
CA THR A 214 -16.80 10.00 14.48
C THR A 214 -16.90 9.29 13.15
N TYR A 215 -15.85 9.38 12.33
CA TYR A 215 -15.79 8.70 11.04
C TYR A 215 -15.92 7.18 11.19
N ALA A 216 -15.29 6.59 12.21
CA ALA A 216 -15.45 5.16 12.53
C ALA A 216 -16.91 4.74 12.73
N LYS A 217 -17.74 5.60 13.35
CA LYS A 217 -19.17 5.32 13.55
C LYS A 217 -19.98 5.55 12.29
N GLU A 218 -19.65 6.59 11.54
CA GLU A 218 -20.35 6.93 10.29
C GLU A 218 -20.26 5.78 9.29
N ILE A 219 -19.05 5.25 9.05
CA ILE A 219 -18.82 4.20 8.05
C ILE A 219 -19.43 2.82 8.41
N GLN A 220 -19.95 2.65 9.63
CA GLN A 220 -20.66 1.44 10.03
C GLN A 220 -22.14 1.47 9.62
N THR A 221 -22.63 2.60 9.12
CA THR A 221 -24.01 2.74 8.63
C THR A 221 -24.13 2.27 7.18
N VAL A 222 -25.32 1.84 6.76
CA VAL A 222 -25.57 1.46 5.36
C VAL A 222 -25.31 2.62 4.39
N GLU A 223 -25.66 3.84 4.80
CA GLU A 223 -25.55 5.05 3.97
C GLU A 223 -24.09 5.46 3.71
N HIS A 224 -23.23 5.36 4.72
CA HIS A 224 -21.84 5.79 4.62
C HIS A 224 -20.82 4.64 4.58
N GLY A 225 -21.28 3.40 4.69
CA GLY A 225 -20.47 2.19 4.62
C GLY A 225 -20.12 1.75 3.21
N CYS A 226 -20.61 2.46 2.18
CA CYS A 226 -20.26 2.23 0.77
C CYS A 226 -20.32 0.76 0.32
N GLY A 227 -21.27 -0.02 0.86
CA GLY A 227 -21.44 -1.45 0.56
C GLY A 227 -20.43 -2.39 1.23
N LEU A 228 -19.67 -1.90 2.22
CA LEU A 228 -18.65 -2.63 2.99
C LEU A 228 -18.97 -2.73 4.50
N SER A 229 -20.11 -2.20 4.95
CA SER A 229 -20.61 -2.27 6.34
C SER A 229 -21.16 -3.64 6.71
#